data_AF-A0A356C267-F1
#
_entry.id   AF-A0A356C267-F1
#
_cell.length_a   1.000
_cell.length_b   1.000
_cell.length_c   1.000
_cell.angle_alpha   90.00
_cell.angle_beta   90.00
_cell.angle_gamma   90.00
#
_symmetry.space_group_name_H-M   'P 1'
#
loop_
_entity.id
_entity.type
_entity.pdbx_description
1 polymer ?
#
loop_
_entity_poly.entity_id
_entity_poly.type
_entity_poly.pdbx_seq_one_letter_code
_entity_poly.pdbx_strand_id
1 'polypeptide(L)'
;MYFSAKDPEQAVENMKEILVKAKMPYTNLYNLTEALQENRNVIMVISVFSYGFIVLISLITIANVFNTISTNVNLRRREFAMLKSVGMTQHGFNKMLNFECIFYGLKALLYGLPVSVGITYLIYKSVNRGVEMPFYLPVPSMVISSLSVFLVVFVSMLYSMSKIRNENILDALKSETN
;
A
#
# COMPACT_ATOMS: atom_id res chain seq x y z
N MET A 1 40.78 -4.90 11.51
CA MET A 1 41.24 -3.96 10.45
C MET A 1 40.32 -4.14 9.26
N TYR A 2 39.88 -3.04 8.63
CA TYR A 2 39.06 -3.09 7.42
C TYR A 2 39.95 -2.83 6.21
N PHE A 3 39.82 -3.66 5.18
CA PHE A 3 40.58 -3.52 3.93
C PHE A 3 39.60 -3.35 2.77
N SER A 4 39.78 -2.30 1.99
CA SER A 4 38.98 -2.03 0.79
C SER A 4 39.72 -2.59 -0.41
N ALA A 5 39.11 -3.54 -1.13
CA ALA A 5 39.68 -4.14 -2.34
C ALA A 5 38.76 -3.89 -3.55
N LYS A 6 39.35 -3.80 -4.74
CA LYS A 6 38.58 -3.70 -6.01
C LYS A 6 37.81 -4.99 -6.32
N ASP A 7 38.37 -6.13 -5.93
CA ASP A 7 37.73 -7.45 -6.02
C ASP A 7 37.71 -8.09 -4.62
N PRO A 8 36.57 -8.01 -3.91
CA PRO A 8 36.43 -8.53 -2.55
C PRO A 8 36.61 -10.05 -2.47
N GLU A 9 36.21 -10.81 -3.50
CA GLU A 9 36.29 -12.28 -3.50
C GLU A 9 37.75 -12.74 -3.58
N GLN A 10 38.51 -12.22 -4.55
CA GLN A 10 39.93 -12.54 -4.67
C GLN A 10 40.75 -12.05 -3.47
N ALA A 11 40.40 -10.91 -2.88
CA ALA A 11 41.11 -10.40 -1.71
C ALA A 11 40.93 -11.30 -0.48
N VAL A 12 39.73 -11.85 -0.30
CA VAL A 12 39.41 -12.79 0.77
C VAL A 12 40.13 -14.12 0.55
N GLU A 13 40.17 -14.62 -0.68
CA GLU A 13 40.88 -15.86 -1.03
C GLU A 13 42.39 -15.75 -0.80
N ASN A 14 43.01 -14.66 -1.26
CA ASN A 14 44.44 -14.39 -1.01
C ASN A 14 44.75 -14.24 0.49
N MET A 15 43.88 -13.57 1.26
CA MET A 15 44.05 -13.47 2.72
C MET A 15 43.90 -14.83 3.40
N LYS A 16 42.96 -15.68 2.98
CA LYS A 16 42.84 -17.06 3.49
C LYS A 16 44.12 -17.84 3.23
N GLU A 17 44.69 -17.77 2.04
CA GLU A 17 45.96 -18.46 1.74
C GLU A 17 47.12 -18.00 2.61
N ILE A 18 47.27 -16.69 2.83
CA ILE A 18 48.33 -16.12 3.68
C ILE A 18 48.16 -16.59 5.13
N LEU A 19 46.93 -16.59 5.64
CA LEU A 19 46.64 -17.05 7.01
C LEU A 19 46.88 -18.55 7.19
N VAL A 20 46.51 -19.37 6.20
CA VAL A 20 46.78 -20.81 6.18
C VAL A 20 48.28 -21.10 6.16
N LYS A 21 49.05 -20.40 5.31
CA LYS A 21 50.52 -20.52 5.26
C LYS A 21 51.18 -20.09 6.57
N ALA A 22 50.62 -19.09 7.25
CA ALA A 22 51.08 -18.62 8.55
C ALA A 22 50.59 -19.47 9.75
N LYS A 23 49.85 -20.57 9.52
CA LYS A 23 49.20 -21.39 10.56
C LYS A 23 48.30 -20.59 11.51
N MET A 24 47.71 -19.49 11.03
CA MET A 24 46.80 -18.66 11.80
C MET A 24 45.34 -19.01 11.49
N PRO A 25 44.44 -18.94 12.49
CA PRO A 25 43.02 -19.19 12.28
C PRO A 25 42.39 -18.08 11.43
N TYR A 26 41.71 -18.47 10.35
CA TYR A 26 41.00 -17.56 9.44
C TYR A 26 39.50 -17.43 9.75
N THR A 27 39.05 -18.00 10.87
CA THR A 27 37.64 -18.05 11.30
C THR A 27 37.00 -16.67 11.46
N ASN A 28 37.82 -15.62 11.65
CA ASN A 28 37.37 -14.23 11.85
C ASN A 28 37.53 -13.37 10.58
N LEU A 29 37.75 -13.98 9.41
CA LEU A 29 37.80 -13.28 8.14
C LEU A 29 36.37 -13.13 7.58
N TYR A 30 35.83 -11.92 7.66
CA TYR A 30 34.46 -11.62 7.21
C TYR A 30 34.48 -10.85 5.89
N ASN A 31 33.81 -11.37 4.88
CA ASN A 31 33.54 -10.65 3.65
C ASN A 31 32.30 -9.77 3.85
N LEU A 32 32.52 -8.49 4.14
CA LEU A 32 31.43 -7.52 4.32
C LEU A 32 30.59 -7.35 3.06
N THR A 33 31.18 -7.53 1.87
CA THR A 33 30.46 -7.42 0.60
C THR A 33 29.46 -8.56 0.43
N GLU A 34 29.89 -9.80 0.71
CA GLU A 34 29.05 -11.00 0.65
C GLU A 34 27.91 -10.94 1.67
N ALA A 35 28.20 -10.55 2.92
CA ALA A 35 27.19 -10.39 3.96
C ALA A 35 26.15 -9.28 3.62
N LEU A 36 26.58 -8.19 3.00
CA LEU A 36 25.67 -7.15 2.50
C LEU A 36 24.85 -7.64 1.30
N GLN A 37 25.42 -8.49 0.45
CA GLN A 37 24.74 -9.05 -0.72
C GLN A 37 23.67 -10.06 -0.33
N GLU A 38 23.95 -10.92 0.67
CA GLU A 38 22.93 -11.80 1.27
C GLU A 38 21.78 -11.01 1.89
N ASN A 39 22.08 -9.97 2.68
CA ASN A 39 21.05 -9.10 3.25
C ASN A 39 20.21 -8.41 2.17
N ARG A 40 20.85 -7.92 1.10
CA ARG A 40 20.16 -7.31 -0.05
C ARG A 40 19.24 -8.30 -0.74
N ASN A 41 19.66 -9.54 -0.93
CA ASN A 41 18.84 -10.59 -1.54
C ASN A 41 17.60 -10.90 -0.69
N VAL A 42 17.76 -11.04 0.63
CA VAL A 42 16.63 -11.26 1.54
C VAL A 42 15.66 -10.07 1.53
N ILE A 43 16.16 -8.84 1.61
CA ILE A 43 15.35 -7.62 1.55
C ILE A 43 14.62 -7.52 0.20
N MET A 44 15.29 -7.85 -0.90
CA MET A 44 14.71 -7.84 -2.24
C MET A 44 13.56 -8.84 -2.35
N VAL A 45 13.75 -10.07 -1.89
CA VAL A 45 12.70 -11.10 -1.88
C VAL A 45 11.48 -10.62 -1.08
N ILE A 46 11.68 -10.15 0.15
CA ILE A 46 10.60 -9.62 1.00
C ILE A 46 9.88 -8.45 0.30
N SER A 47 10.64 -7.55 -0.32
CA SER A 47 10.08 -6.39 -1.03
C SER A 47 9.22 -6.82 -2.21
N VAL A 48 9.71 -7.73 -3.06
CA VAL A 48 8.97 -8.22 -4.24
C VAL A 48 7.64 -8.86 -3.83
N PHE A 49 7.67 -9.73 -2.81
CA PHE A 49 6.43 -10.33 -2.30
C PHE A 49 5.49 -9.28 -1.70
N SER A 50 6.01 -8.35 -0.90
CA SER A 50 5.20 -7.28 -0.29
C SER A 50 4.52 -6.41 -1.33
N TYR A 51 5.26 -5.94 -2.34
CA TYR A 51 4.68 -5.16 -3.44
C TYR A 51 3.67 -5.97 -4.26
N GLY A 52 3.94 -7.26 -4.48
CA GLY A 52 2.98 -8.16 -5.12
C GLY A 52 1.64 -8.23 -4.37
N PHE A 53 1.69 -8.41 -3.04
CA PHE A 53 0.49 -8.40 -2.21
C PHE A 53 -0.22 -7.05 -2.18
N ILE A 54 0.53 -5.94 -2.12
CA ILE A 54 -0.04 -4.58 -2.17
C ILE A 54 -0.84 -4.38 -3.46
N VAL A 55 -0.27 -4.77 -4.61
CA VAL A 55 -0.96 -4.66 -5.91
C VAL A 55 -2.22 -5.53 -5.94
N LEU A 56 -2.14 -6.77 -5.46
CA LEU A 56 -3.28 -7.68 -5.43
C LEU A 56 -4.41 -7.16 -4.55
N ILE A 57 -4.10 -6.73 -3.33
CA ILE A 57 -5.09 -6.15 -2.39
C ILE A 57 -5.68 -4.86 -2.95
N SER A 58 -4.86 -4.03 -3.59
CA SER A 58 -5.32 -2.80 -4.25
C SER A 58 -6.36 -3.12 -5.34
N LEU A 59 -6.09 -4.12 -6.19
CA LEU A 59 -7.01 -4.52 -7.25
C LEU A 59 -8.35 -5.04 -6.69
N ILE A 60 -8.30 -5.88 -5.65
CA ILE A 60 -9.49 -6.36 -4.94
C ILE A 60 -10.28 -5.19 -4.34
N THR A 61 -9.59 -4.24 -3.71
CA THR A 61 -10.21 -3.05 -3.09
C THR A 61 -10.92 -2.21 -4.14
N ILE A 62 -10.28 -1.96 -5.28
CA ILE A 62 -10.86 -1.22 -6.39
C ILE A 62 -12.14 -1.92 -6.88
N ALA A 63 -12.10 -3.24 -7.12
CA ALA A 63 -13.27 -4.02 -7.53
C ALA A 63 -14.43 -3.93 -6.51
N ASN A 64 -14.12 -4.05 -5.21
CA ASN A 64 -15.11 -3.93 -4.14
C ASN A 64 -15.74 -2.53 -4.08
N VAL A 65 -14.94 -1.48 -4.29
CA VAL A 65 -15.42 -0.09 -4.36
C VAL A 65 -16.36 0.08 -5.54
N PHE A 66 -16.00 -0.40 -6.73
CA PHE A 66 -16.88 -0.38 -7.90
C PHE A 66 -18.22 -1.09 -7.63
N ASN A 67 -18.18 -2.29 -7.07
CA ASN A 67 -19.38 -3.06 -6.75
C ASN A 67 -20.26 -2.32 -5.74
N THR A 68 -19.66 -1.78 -4.67
CA THR A 68 -20.38 -1.04 -3.62
C THR A 68 -21.04 0.21 -4.18
N ILE A 69 -20.33 0.98 -5.01
CA ILE A 69 -20.87 2.20 -5.62
C ILE A 69 -21.99 1.84 -6.61
N SER A 70 -21.79 0.83 -7.46
CA SER A 70 -22.79 0.38 -8.42
C SER A 70 -24.10 -0.02 -7.72
N THR A 71 -24.01 -0.80 -6.64
CA THR A 71 -25.16 -1.17 -5.81
C THR A 71 -25.82 0.06 -5.17
N ASN A 72 -25.03 0.98 -4.60
CA ASN A 72 -25.56 2.20 -3.98
C ASN A 72 -26.28 3.11 -4.98
N VAL A 73 -25.72 3.28 -6.19
CA VAL A 73 -26.35 4.06 -7.26
C VAL A 73 -27.67 3.41 -7.70
N ASN A 74 -27.71 2.09 -7.84
CA ASN A 74 -28.94 1.38 -8.22
C ASN A 74 -30.04 1.51 -7.17
N LEU A 75 -29.71 1.37 -5.88
CA LEU A 75 -30.67 1.57 -4.79
C LEU A 75 -31.21 3.00 -4.76
N ARG A 76 -30.32 3.99 -4.90
CA ARG A 76 -30.67 5.41 -4.87
C ARG A 76 -31.28 5.92 -6.17
N ARG A 77 -31.28 5.14 -7.26
CA ARG A 77 -31.92 5.53 -8.53
C ARG A 77 -33.43 5.74 -8.37
N ARG A 78 -34.08 4.92 -7.54
CA ARG A 78 -35.52 5.08 -7.22
C ARG A 78 -35.78 6.34 -6.39
N GLU A 79 -34.95 6.58 -5.37
CA GLU A 79 -35.01 7.81 -4.56
C GLU A 79 -34.73 9.05 -5.42
N PHE A 80 -33.77 8.96 -6.33
CA PHE A 80 -33.42 10.03 -7.26
C PHE A 80 -34.57 10.35 -8.22
N ALA A 81 -35.25 9.34 -8.78
CA ALA A 81 -36.42 9.55 -9.62
C ALA A 81 -37.52 10.32 -8.86
N MET A 82 -37.73 10.00 -7.59
CA MET A 82 -38.69 10.67 -6.71
C MET A 82 -38.25 12.12 -6.39
N LEU A 83 -36.97 12.33 -6.03
CA LEU A 83 -36.42 13.66 -5.72
C LEU A 83 -36.37 14.58 -6.95
N LYS A 84 -36.16 14.01 -8.14
CA LYS A 84 -36.24 14.74 -9.41
C LYS A 84 -37.66 15.26 -9.67
N SER A 85 -38.69 14.51 -9.29
CA SER A 85 -40.10 14.96 -9.37
C SER A 85 -40.40 16.17 -8.47
N VAL A 86 -39.62 16.35 -7.39
CA VAL A 86 -39.75 17.49 -6.45
C VAL A 86 -38.74 18.62 -6.77
N GLY A 87 -37.98 18.49 -7.87
CA GLY A 87 -37.09 19.56 -8.38
C GLY A 87 -35.63 19.48 -7.90
N MET A 88 -35.19 18.38 -7.29
CA MET A 88 -33.79 18.24 -6.87
C MET A 88 -32.83 18.12 -8.06
N THR A 89 -31.82 18.97 -8.11
CA THR A 89 -30.82 18.99 -9.21
C THR A 89 -29.77 17.88 -9.05
N GLN A 90 -29.36 17.29 -10.19
CA GLN A 90 -28.35 16.21 -10.27
C GLN A 90 -27.03 16.55 -9.55
N HIS A 91 -26.66 17.84 -9.52
CA HIS A 91 -25.45 18.33 -8.85
C HIS A 91 -25.54 18.22 -7.32
N GLY A 92 -26.72 18.41 -6.72
CA GLY A 92 -26.92 18.27 -5.28
C GLY A 92 -26.73 16.82 -4.80
N PHE A 93 -27.20 15.86 -5.60
CA PHE A 93 -27.04 14.43 -5.32
C PHE A 93 -25.57 13.99 -5.35
N ASN A 94 -24.81 14.43 -6.35
CA ASN A 94 -23.38 14.12 -6.44
C ASN A 94 -22.59 14.73 -5.27
N LYS A 95 -22.95 15.96 -4.86
CA LYS A 95 -22.34 16.60 -3.69
C LYS A 95 -22.64 15.81 -2.42
N MET A 96 -23.89 15.37 -2.23
CA MET A 96 -24.30 14.55 -1.08
C MET A 96 -23.53 13.24 -1.00
N LEU A 97 -23.44 12.49 -2.11
CA LEU A 97 -22.68 11.23 -2.16
C LEU A 97 -21.19 11.42 -1.87
N ASN A 98 -20.58 12.49 -2.40
CA ASN A 98 -19.18 12.80 -2.11
C ASN A 98 -18.98 13.09 -0.61
N PHE A 99 -19.88 13.85 0.02
CA PHE A 99 -19.81 14.11 1.46
C PHE A 99 -19.93 12.83 2.27
N GLU A 100 -20.88 11.98 1.93
CA GLU A 100 -21.11 10.72 2.63
C GLU A 100 -19.86 9.82 2.58
N CYS A 101 -19.20 9.72 1.42
CA CYS A 101 -17.96 8.97 1.32
C CYS A 101 -16.78 9.62 2.02
N ILE A 102 -16.67 10.96 2.05
CA ILE A 102 -15.66 11.63 2.86
C ILE A 102 -15.85 11.27 4.34
N PHE A 103 -17.10 11.26 4.83
CA PHE A 103 -17.39 10.85 6.20
C PHE A 103 -17.04 9.37 6.47
N TYR A 104 -17.35 8.46 5.55
CA TYR A 104 -16.95 7.06 5.67
C TYR A 104 -15.42 6.90 5.65
N GLY A 105 -14.72 7.59 4.76
CA GLY A 105 -13.26 7.59 4.69
C GLY A 105 -12.61 8.17 5.94
N LEU A 106 -13.17 9.24 6.50
CA LEU A 106 -12.70 9.83 7.76
C LEU A 106 -12.86 8.84 8.93
N LYS A 107 -14.01 8.16 9.04
CA LYS A 107 -14.23 7.11 10.03
C LYS A 107 -13.24 5.95 9.83
N ALA A 108 -13.04 5.51 8.59
CA ALA A 108 -12.08 4.46 8.27
C ALA A 108 -10.65 4.84 8.69
N LEU A 109 -10.23 6.09 8.47
CA LEU A 109 -8.91 6.59 8.89
C LEU A 109 -8.79 6.66 10.42
N LEU A 110 -9.85 7.13 11.09
CA LEU A 110 -9.91 7.24 12.55
C LEU A 110 -9.73 5.87 13.24
N TYR A 111 -10.28 4.79 12.67
CA TYR A 111 -10.08 3.43 13.20
C TYR A 111 -8.83 2.74 12.63
N GLY A 112 -8.50 2.98 11.36
CA GLY A 112 -7.40 2.31 10.66
C GLY A 112 -6.02 2.74 11.17
N LEU A 113 -5.84 4.02 11.51
CA LEU A 113 -4.56 4.51 12.04
C LEU A 113 -4.24 3.90 13.43
N PRO A 114 -5.13 3.93 14.43
CA PRO A 114 -4.86 3.30 15.73
C PRO A 114 -4.62 1.80 15.62
N VAL A 115 -5.40 1.10 14.78
CA VAL A 115 -5.24 -0.35 14.59
C VAL A 115 -3.89 -0.67 13.95
N SER A 116 -3.48 0.08 12.92
CA SER A 116 -2.18 -0.14 12.28
C SER A 116 -1.02 0.13 13.23
N VAL A 117 -1.06 1.24 13.98
CA VAL A 117 -0.06 1.55 15.03
C VAL A 117 -0.02 0.46 16.10
N GLY A 118 -1.18 -0.03 16.53
CA GLY A 118 -1.28 -1.12 17.52
C GLY A 118 -0.64 -2.42 17.02
N ILE A 119 -0.88 -2.80 15.77
CA ILE A 119 -0.26 -3.99 15.17
C ILE A 119 1.26 -3.79 15.05
N THR A 120 1.72 -2.64 14.57
CA THR A 120 3.16 -2.32 14.49
C THR A 120 3.82 -2.41 15.87
N TYR A 121 3.16 -1.90 16.91
CA TYR A 121 3.66 -1.99 18.29
C TYR A 121 3.73 -3.44 18.79
N LEU A 122 2.75 -4.28 18.47
CA LEU A 122 2.76 -5.70 18.82
C LEU A 122 3.90 -6.46 18.12
N ILE A 123 4.14 -6.17 16.83
CA ILE A 123 5.27 -6.72 16.09
C ILE A 123 6.58 -6.27 16.73
N TYR A 124 6.72 -4.97 17.02
CA TYR A 124 7.89 -4.43 17.71
C TYR A 124 8.16 -5.14 19.04
N LYS A 125 7.14 -5.28 19.90
CA LYS A 125 7.25 -5.98 21.18
C LYS A 125 7.67 -7.45 21.02
N SER A 126 7.21 -8.10 19.95
CA SER A 126 7.52 -9.51 19.68
C SER A 126 8.97 -9.68 19.20
N VAL A 127 9.46 -8.75 18.37
CA VAL A 127 10.85 -8.75 17.87
C VAL A 127 11.84 -8.29 18.94
N ASN A 128 11.48 -7.29 19.75
CA ASN A 128 12.35 -6.73 20.79
C ASN A 128 12.61 -7.70 21.96
N ARG A 129 11.92 -8.85 22.02
CA ARG A 129 12.26 -9.96 22.92
C ARG A 129 13.53 -10.72 22.51
N GLY A 130 13.97 -10.58 21.25
CA GLY A 130 15.15 -11.28 20.71
C GLY A 130 16.33 -10.39 20.35
N VAL A 131 16.12 -9.09 20.06
CA VAL A 131 17.18 -8.12 19.70
C VAL A 131 16.76 -6.75 20.21
N GLU A 132 17.57 -6.08 21.04
CA GLU A 132 17.30 -4.72 21.54
C GLU A 132 17.44 -3.71 20.39
N MET A 133 16.33 -3.38 19.74
CA MET A 133 16.28 -2.40 18.65
C MET A 133 15.49 -1.17 19.11
N PRO A 134 15.97 0.06 18.88
CA PRO A 134 15.23 1.27 19.20
C PRO A 134 13.99 1.40 18.31
N PHE A 135 12.85 1.75 18.91
CA PHE A 135 11.60 1.97 18.16
C PHE A 135 11.68 3.28 17.38
N TYR A 136 11.91 3.19 16.07
CA TYR A 136 11.91 4.35 15.17
C TYR A 136 10.60 4.38 14.39
N LEU A 137 9.72 5.32 14.72
CA LEU A 137 8.53 5.62 13.92
C LEU A 137 8.77 6.86 13.07
N PRO A 138 8.94 6.71 11.74
CA PRO A 138 8.96 7.85 10.83
C PRO A 138 7.51 8.34 10.63
N VAL A 139 7.02 9.12 11.59
CA VAL A 139 5.70 9.78 11.55
C VAL A 139 5.44 10.52 10.21
N PRO A 140 6.41 11.24 9.61
CA PRO A 140 6.19 11.91 8.32
C PRO A 140 5.81 10.94 7.21
N SER A 141 6.48 9.79 7.12
CA SER A 141 6.21 8.77 6.09
C SER A 141 4.83 8.13 6.28
N MET A 142 4.40 7.94 7.53
CA MET A 142 3.06 7.42 7.84
C MET A 142 1.96 8.37 7.38
N VAL A 143 2.14 9.68 7.63
CA VAL A 143 1.16 10.70 7.19
C VAL A 143 1.10 10.76 5.67
N ILE A 144 2.25 10.80 4.98
CA ILE A 144 2.30 10.85 3.51
C ILE A 144 1.67 9.59 2.91
N SER A 145 1.95 8.41 3.46
CA SER A 145 1.35 7.16 2.99
C SER A 145 -0.15 7.08 3.26
N SER A 146 -0.62 7.58 4.41
CA SER A 146 -2.06 7.59 4.70
C SER A 146 -2.81 8.53 3.77
N LEU A 147 -2.25 9.72 3.51
CA LEU A 147 -2.79 10.68 2.56
C LEU A 147 -2.80 10.14 1.13
N SER A 148 -1.74 9.46 0.69
CA SER A 148 -1.69 8.90 -0.66
C SER A 148 -2.74 7.82 -0.88
N VAL A 149 -2.93 6.91 0.08
CA VAL A 149 -3.99 5.88 0.01
C VAL A 149 -5.37 6.53 -0.02
N PHE A 150 -5.61 7.54 0.82
CA PHE A 150 -6.88 8.26 0.82
C PHE A 150 -7.16 8.93 -0.53
N LEU A 151 -6.14 9.57 -1.11
CA LEU A 151 -6.24 10.21 -2.42
C LEU A 151 -6.55 9.18 -3.52
N VAL A 152 -5.88 8.03 -3.52
CA VAL A 152 -6.12 6.95 -4.49
C VAL A 152 -7.57 6.46 -4.40
N VAL A 153 -8.07 6.14 -3.19
CA VAL A 153 -9.45 5.68 -2.99
C VAL A 153 -10.45 6.75 -3.43
N PHE A 154 -10.19 8.01 -3.09
CA PHE A 154 -11.03 9.14 -3.47
C PHE A 154 -11.10 9.31 -5.00
N VAL A 155 -9.96 9.24 -5.68
CA VAL A 155 -9.88 9.32 -7.15
C VAL A 155 -10.57 8.11 -7.80
N SER A 156 -10.33 6.89 -7.32
CA SER A 156 -11.00 5.69 -7.82
C SER A 156 -12.52 5.79 -7.68
N MET A 157 -13.00 6.37 -6.58
CA MET A 157 -14.42 6.62 -6.37
C MET A 157 -14.98 7.65 -7.36
N LEU A 158 -14.32 8.81 -7.52
CA LEU A 158 -14.75 9.83 -8.47
C LEU A 158 -14.81 9.27 -9.89
N TYR A 159 -13.81 8.46 -10.26
CA TYR A 159 -13.77 7.77 -11.53
C TYR A 159 -14.94 6.79 -11.69
N SER A 160 -15.20 5.95 -10.68
CA SER A 160 -16.30 4.99 -10.67
C SER A 160 -17.67 5.67 -10.83
N MET A 161 -17.91 6.73 -10.06
CA MET A 161 -19.12 7.55 -10.14
C MET A 161 -19.30 8.17 -11.54
N SER A 162 -18.23 8.71 -12.13
CA SER A 162 -18.30 9.28 -13.48
C SER A 162 -18.53 8.22 -14.55
N LYS A 163 -17.95 7.02 -14.39
CA LYS A 163 -18.13 5.90 -15.33
C LYS A 163 -19.56 5.40 -15.33
N ILE A 164 -20.15 5.17 -14.15
CA ILE A 164 -21.54 4.72 -14.01
C ILE A 164 -22.53 5.74 -14.60
N ARG A 165 -22.23 7.05 -14.53
CA ARG A 165 -23.03 8.09 -15.19
C ARG A 165 -22.99 7.94 -16.71
N ASN A 166 -21.80 7.74 -17.28
CA ASN A 166 -21.63 7.64 -18.73
C ASN A 166 -22.32 6.38 -19.28
N GLU A 167 -22.24 5.26 -18.56
CA GLU A 167 -22.97 4.03 -18.92
C GLU A 167 -24.48 4.24 -18.92
N ASN A 168 -25.05 4.92 -17.90
CA ASN A 168 -26.48 5.21 -17.86
C ASN A 168 -26.97 6.15 -18.99
N ILE A 169 -26.17 7.12 -19.42
CA ILE A 169 -26.54 8.02 -20.53
C ILE A 169 -26.51 7.25 -21.86
N LEU A 170 -25.51 6.39 -22.06
CA LEU A 170 -25.34 5.61 -23.28
C LEU A 170 -26.44 4.55 -23.47
N ASP A 171 -26.83 3.89 -22.38
CA ASP A 171 -27.93 2.91 -22.41
C ASP A 171 -29.30 3.59 -22.55
N ALA A 172 -29.51 4.76 -21.96
CA ALA A 172 -30.73 5.55 -22.18
C ALA A 172 -30.90 5.95 -23.65
N LEU A 173 -29.81 6.40 -24.31
CA LEU A 173 -29.84 6.73 -25.74
C LEU A 173 -30.06 5.49 -26.63
N LYS A 174 -29.52 4.32 -26.28
CA LYS A 174 -29.76 3.07 -27.01
C LYS A 174 -31.19 2.54 -26.84
N SER A 175 -31.82 2.78 -25.69
CA SER A 175 -33.20 2.35 -25.44
C SER A 175 -34.26 3.21 -26.15
N GLU A 176 -33.92 4.42 -26.59
CA GLU A 176 -34.83 5.28 -27.37
C GLU A 176 -34.71 5.07 -28.89
N THR A 177 -33.68 4.34 -29.35
CA THR A 177 -33.45 4.10 -30.80
C THR A 177 -33.93 2.71 -31.28
N ASN A 178 -34.47 1.86 -30.40
CA ASN A 178 -35.15 0.61 -30.78
C ASN A 178 -36.64 0.66 -30.45
#